data_AF-A0A349KZG0-F1
#
_entry.id   AF-A0A349KZG0-F1
#
_cell.length_a   1.000
_cell.length_b   1.000
_cell.length_c   1.000
_cell.angle_alpha   90.00
_cell.angle_beta   90.00
_cell.angle_gamma   90.00
#
_symmetry.space_group_name_H-M   'P 1'
#
loop_
_entity.id
_entity.type
_entity.pdbx_description
1 polymer ?
#
loop_
_entity_poly.entity_id
_entity_poly.type
_entity_poly.pdbx_seq_one_letter_code
_entity_poly.pdbx_strand_id
1 'polypeptide(L)'
;MSDQPLQESLVSSKQWLRAQPERQLALQIMVMPISKRADIDAFLRTTRAAIGLQLVHAYPLRVDGVSNIAIIYGSFATLAQAEAVRALLSEQGPYRPQIRDIAAIRAEVNQAGGADLW
;
A
#
# COMPACT_ATOMS: atom_id res chain seq x y z
N MET A 1 14.84 -13.58 -6.90
CA MET A 1 13.84 -12.50 -7.03
C MET A 1 12.70 -13.08 -7.84
N SER A 2 11.47 -12.96 -7.36
CA SER A 2 10.31 -13.56 -8.02
C SER A 2 9.86 -12.71 -9.19
N ASP A 3 9.35 -13.35 -10.24
CA ASP A 3 8.89 -12.68 -11.45
C ASP A 3 7.52 -11.99 -11.27
N GLN A 4 6.92 -12.05 -10.07
CA GLN A 4 5.58 -11.49 -9.79
C GLN A 4 5.49 -10.72 -8.45
N PRO A 5 6.13 -9.54 -8.32
CA PRO A 5 6.15 -8.73 -7.11
C PRO A 5 4.77 -8.43 -6.51
N LEU A 6 3.75 -8.19 -7.33
CA LEU A 6 2.40 -7.88 -6.88
C LEU A 6 1.78 -9.06 -6.14
N GLN A 7 1.86 -10.27 -6.69
CA GLN A 7 1.26 -11.46 -6.05
C GLN A 7 1.86 -11.68 -4.65
N GLU A 8 3.18 -11.58 -4.53
CA GLU A 8 3.87 -11.71 -3.25
C GLU A 8 3.50 -10.61 -2.28
N SER A 9 3.35 -9.38 -2.79
CA SER A 9 2.90 -8.24 -2.00
C SER A 9 1.51 -8.46 -1.44
N LEU A 10 0.57 -8.94 -2.25
CA LEU A 10 -0.80 -9.20 -1.83
C LEU A 10 -0.85 -10.26 -0.72
N VAL A 11 -0.15 -11.38 -0.91
CA VAL A 11 -0.10 -12.47 0.08
C VAL A 11 0.51 -11.99 1.40
N SER A 12 1.67 -11.34 1.35
CA SER A 12 2.36 -10.84 2.55
C SER A 12 1.58 -9.71 3.24
N SER A 13 1.02 -8.78 2.47
CA SER A 13 0.29 -7.63 2.99
C SER A 13 -1.02 -8.03 3.64
N LYS A 14 -1.70 -9.09 3.17
CA LYS A 14 -2.89 -9.62 3.82
C LYS A 14 -2.62 -10.04 5.27
N GLN A 15 -1.50 -10.73 5.51
CA GLN A 15 -1.12 -11.14 6.86
C GLN A 15 -0.65 -9.94 7.70
N TRP A 16 0.20 -9.10 7.12
CA TRP A 16 0.69 -7.89 7.78
C TRP A 16 -0.46 -6.98 8.21
N LEU A 17 -1.43 -6.72 7.32
CA LEU A 17 -2.55 -5.82 7.57
C LEU A 17 -3.43 -6.34 8.71
N ARG A 18 -3.58 -7.65 8.85
CA ARG A 18 -4.31 -8.28 9.98
C ARG A 18 -3.56 -8.17 11.29
N ALA A 19 -2.23 -8.18 11.27
CA ALA A 19 -1.39 -8.09 12.46
C ALA A 19 -1.23 -6.66 13.01
N GLN A 20 -1.46 -5.62 12.19
CA GLN A 20 -1.30 -4.23 12.64
C GLN A 20 -2.38 -3.79 13.66
N PRO A 21 -2.07 -2.93 14.63
CA PRO A 21 -3.08 -2.25 15.42
C PRO A 21 -3.94 -1.32 14.55
N GLU A 22 -5.24 -1.26 14.81
CA GLU A 22 -6.19 -0.46 14.00
C GLU A 22 -5.91 1.03 13.98
N ARG A 23 -5.35 1.56 15.08
CA ARG A 23 -5.01 2.98 15.26
C ARG A 23 -3.69 3.39 14.62
N GLN A 24 -2.95 2.45 14.03
CA GLN A 24 -1.73 2.81 13.31
C GLN A 24 -2.06 3.45 11.96
N LEU A 25 -1.11 4.23 11.48
CA LEU A 25 -1.19 5.01 10.26
C LEU A 25 -0.25 4.43 9.20
N ALA A 26 -0.63 4.48 7.95
CA ALA A 26 0.21 4.16 6.81
C ALA A 26 0.16 5.30 5.77
N LEU A 27 1.17 5.35 4.89
CA LEU A 27 1.20 6.30 3.79
C LEU A 27 0.81 5.63 2.49
N GLN A 28 -0.34 5.97 1.92
CA GLN A 28 -0.70 5.57 0.57
C GLN A 28 0.09 6.40 -0.44
N ILE A 29 0.97 5.74 -1.17
CA ILE A 29 1.90 6.37 -2.11
C ILE A 29 1.47 6.24 -3.56
N MET A 30 0.60 5.26 -3.86
CA MET A 30 0.10 5.02 -5.22
C MET A 30 -1.22 4.23 -5.21
N VAL A 31 -2.06 4.49 -6.22
CA VAL A 31 -3.22 3.67 -6.56
C VAL A 31 -3.21 3.46 -8.08
N MET A 32 -3.35 2.21 -8.53
CA MET A 32 -3.38 1.88 -9.95
C MET A 32 -4.47 0.86 -10.26
N PRO A 33 -5.12 0.94 -11.45
CA PRO A 33 -6.05 -0.09 -11.90
C PRO A 33 -5.36 -1.46 -11.94
N ILE A 34 -6.04 -2.51 -11.49
CA ILE A 34 -5.47 -3.87 -11.49
C ILE A 34 -5.11 -4.37 -12.90
N SER A 35 -5.75 -3.80 -13.93
CA SER A 35 -5.42 -4.06 -15.34
C SER A 35 -4.00 -3.63 -15.72
N LYS A 36 -3.35 -2.74 -14.94
CA LYS A 36 -1.97 -2.29 -15.15
C LYS A 36 -0.95 -3.12 -14.36
N ARG A 37 -1.09 -4.45 -14.36
CA ARG A 37 -0.26 -5.35 -13.54
C ARG A 37 1.24 -5.16 -13.74
N ALA A 38 1.70 -5.00 -14.98
CA ALA A 38 3.12 -4.80 -15.27
C ALA A 38 3.68 -3.51 -14.66
N ASP A 39 2.91 -2.41 -14.69
CA ASP A 39 3.29 -1.13 -14.09
C ASP A 39 3.33 -1.23 -12.56
N ILE A 40 2.36 -1.94 -11.97
CA ILE A 40 2.31 -2.22 -10.53
C ILE A 40 3.56 -3.02 -10.10
N ASP A 41 3.90 -4.08 -10.83
CA ASP A 41 5.09 -4.88 -10.56
C ASP A 41 6.38 -4.05 -10.68
N ALA A 42 6.48 -3.20 -11.69
CA ALA A 42 7.62 -2.31 -11.88
C ALA A 42 7.74 -1.28 -10.74
N PHE A 43 6.63 -0.65 -10.36
CA PHE A 43 6.59 0.30 -9.25
C PHE A 43 7.01 -0.36 -7.93
N LEU A 44 6.44 -1.52 -7.61
CA LEU A 44 6.80 -2.27 -6.39
C LEU A 44 8.28 -2.60 -6.34
N ARG A 45 8.90 -3.04 -7.45
CA ARG A 45 10.35 -3.29 -7.50
C ARG A 45 11.16 -2.03 -7.23
N THR A 46 10.87 -0.95 -7.95
CA THR A 46 11.62 0.30 -7.84
C THR A 46 11.48 0.93 -6.46
N THR A 47 10.26 1.03 -5.95
CA THR A 47 10.01 1.61 -4.62
C THR A 47 10.68 0.78 -3.53
N ARG A 48 10.54 -0.55 -3.55
CA ARG A 48 11.17 -1.41 -2.56
C ARG A 48 12.70 -1.32 -2.56
N ALA A 49 13.32 -1.14 -3.74
CA ALA A 49 14.76 -0.92 -3.85
C ALA A 49 15.18 0.45 -3.29
N ALA A 50 14.33 1.48 -3.42
CA ALA A 50 14.63 2.84 -2.99
C ALA A 50 14.41 3.07 -1.48
N ILE A 51 13.29 2.60 -0.92
CA ILE A 51 12.86 2.95 0.46
C ILE A 51 12.76 1.75 1.41
N GLY A 52 13.13 0.54 0.95
CA GLY A 52 13.20 -0.67 1.75
C GLY A 52 12.05 -1.67 1.50
N LEU A 53 12.41 -2.95 1.36
CA LEU A 53 11.50 -4.02 0.90
C LEU A 53 10.31 -4.28 1.87
N GLN A 54 10.56 -4.23 3.19
CA GLN A 54 9.62 -4.73 4.20
C GLN A 54 8.52 -3.75 4.61
N LEU A 55 8.65 -2.48 4.22
CA LEU A 55 7.71 -1.43 4.60
C LEU A 55 6.70 -1.13 3.49
N VAL A 56 6.86 -1.73 2.30
CA VAL A 56 5.99 -1.50 1.14
C VAL A 56 4.97 -2.64 1.04
N HIS A 57 3.70 -2.29 1.22
CA HIS A 57 2.56 -3.20 1.19
C HIS A 57 1.60 -2.84 0.07
N ALA A 58 0.83 -3.81 -0.39
CA ALA A 58 -0.20 -3.61 -1.43
C ALA A 58 -1.51 -4.29 -1.02
N TYR A 59 -2.64 -3.68 -1.36
CA TYR A 59 -3.96 -4.25 -1.10
C TYR A 59 -4.97 -3.88 -2.19
N PRO A 60 -5.99 -4.73 -2.42
CA PRO A 60 -7.04 -4.40 -3.36
C PRO A 60 -8.00 -3.37 -2.77
N LEU A 61 -8.41 -2.41 -3.59
CA LEU A 61 -9.53 -1.52 -3.30
C LEU A 61 -10.41 -1.35 -4.53
N ARG A 62 -11.65 -0.92 -4.32
CA ARG A 62 -12.57 -0.54 -5.39
C ARG A 62 -12.80 0.97 -5.34
N VAL A 63 -12.55 1.65 -6.45
CA VAL A 63 -12.81 3.09 -6.61
C VAL A 63 -13.80 3.22 -7.76
N ASP A 64 -14.97 3.78 -7.50
CA ASP A 64 -16.04 3.98 -8.49
C ASP A 64 -16.38 2.72 -9.31
N GLY A 65 -16.43 1.57 -8.63
CA GLY A 65 -16.71 0.28 -9.26
C GLY A 65 -15.51 -0.40 -9.92
N VAL A 66 -14.38 0.29 -10.07
CA VAL A 66 -13.16 -0.23 -10.70
C VAL A 66 -12.22 -0.86 -9.67
N SER A 67 -11.74 -2.07 -9.94
CA SER A 67 -10.74 -2.74 -9.13
C SER A 67 -9.36 -2.10 -9.31
N ASN A 68 -8.77 -1.69 -8.20
CA ASN A 68 -7.46 -1.05 -8.12
C ASN A 68 -6.58 -1.78 -7.10
N ILE A 69 -5.28 -1.52 -7.17
CA ILE A 69 -4.30 -1.85 -6.15
C ILE A 69 -3.80 -0.55 -5.54
N ALA A 70 -3.96 -0.41 -4.22
CA ALA A 70 -3.28 0.62 -3.44
C ALA A 70 -1.94 0.08 -2.96
N ILE A 71 -0.93 0.94 -2.99
CA ILE A 71 0.40 0.66 -2.46
C ILE A 71 0.66 1.64 -1.32
N ILE A 72 1.02 1.10 -0.16
CA ILE A 72 1.26 1.86 1.07
C ILE A 72 2.66 1.63 1.61
N TYR A 73 3.12 2.57 2.43
CA TYR A 73 4.38 2.55 3.12
C TYR A 73 4.23 2.69 4.64
N GLY A 74 4.87 1.80 5.37
CA GLY A 74 5.09 1.88 6.81
C GLY A 74 3.87 1.56 7.67
N SER A 75 4.09 1.65 8.98
CA SER A 75 3.08 1.55 10.04
C SER A 75 3.53 2.46 11.19
N PHE A 76 2.85 3.57 11.38
CA PHE A 76 3.25 4.64 12.29
C PHE A 76 2.29 4.71 13.46
N ALA A 77 2.82 4.86 14.67
CA ALA A 77 2.02 4.91 15.89
C ALA A 77 1.36 6.28 16.10
N THR A 78 1.92 7.33 15.51
CA THR A 78 1.46 8.71 15.70
C THR A 78 1.39 9.47 14.40
N LEU A 79 0.52 10.49 14.36
CA LEU A 79 0.40 11.39 13.22
C LEU A 79 1.73 12.10 12.92
N ALA A 80 2.43 12.58 13.95
CA ALA A 80 3.71 13.26 13.79
C ALA A 80 4.77 12.39 13.07
N GLN A 81 4.84 11.09 13.38
CA GLN A 81 5.72 10.15 12.69
C GLN A 81 5.33 10.00 11.21
N ALA A 82 4.03 9.79 10.93
CA ALA A 82 3.54 9.66 9.57
C ALA A 82 3.77 10.94 8.75
N GLU A 83 3.60 12.12 9.35
CA GLU A 83 3.82 13.41 8.69
C GLU A 83 5.29 13.67 8.37
N ALA A 84 6.21 13.34 9.28
CA ALA A 84 7.64 13.47 9.02
C ALA A 84 8.07 12.62 7.82
N VAL A 85 7.59 11.37 7.74
CA VAL A 85 7.86 10.51 6.59
C VAL A 85 7.15 10.99 5.32
N ARG A 86 5.91 11.48 5.42
CA ARG A 86 5.18 12.07 4.29
C ARG A 86 5.96 13.24 3.68
N ALA A 87 6.51 14.12 4.52
CA ALA A 87 7.34 15.24 4.07
C ALA A 87 8.57 14.74 3.31
N LEU A 88 9.32 13.81 3.90
CA LEU A 88 10.50 13.21 3.27
C LEU A 88 10.19 12.60 1.89
N LEU A 89 9.14 11.78 1.80
CA LEU A 89 8.75 11.15 0.53
C LEU A 89 8.26 12.17 -0.52
N SER A 90 7.63 13.26 -0.08
CA SER A 90 7.16 14.33 -0.97
C SER A 90 8.31 15.17 -1.54
N GLU A 91 9.41 15.31 -0.79
CA GLU A 91 10.62 16.01 -1.21
C GLU A 91 11.50 15.15 -2.13
N GLN A 92 11.60 13.86 -1.86
CA GLN A 92 12.53 12.95 -2.54
C GLN A 92 11.99 12.34 -3.84
N GLY A 93 10.73 12.60 -4.21
CA GLY A 93 10.15 11.98 -5.40
C GLY A 93 8.81 12.55 -5.83
N PRO A 94 8.19 11.95 -6.87
CA PRO A 94 6.91 12.41 -7.40
C PRO A 94 5.71 12.01 -6.51
N TYR A 95 5.96 11.43 -5.34
CA TYR A 95 4.90 10.93 -4.47
C TYR A 95 4.07 12.10 -3.92
N ARG A 96 2.77 11.85 -3.72
CA ARG A 96 1.86 12.71 -2.96
C ARG A 96 1.17 11.85 -1.89
N PRO A 97 1.91 11.42 -0.86
CA PRO A 97 1.42 10.38 0.02
C PRO A 97 0.25 10.88 0.86
N GLN A 98 -0.79 10.05 0.96
CA GLN A 98 -1.93 10.29 1.83
C GLN A 98 -1.79 9.45 3.10
N ILE A 99 -2.01 10.06 4.27
CA ILE A 99 -2.04 9.34 5.55
C ILE A 99 -3.38 8.61 5.65
N ARG A 100 -3.33 7.32 5.97
CA ARG A 100 -4.49 6.44 6.09
C ARG A 100 -4.43 5.67 7.40
N ASP A 101 -5.56 5.54 8.08
CA ASP A 101 -5.69 4.62 9.21
C ASP A 101 -5.73 3.17 8.72
N ILE A 102 -5.08 2.26 9.46
CA ILE A 102 -5.16 0.82 9.19
C ILE A 102 -6.61 0.32 9.26
N ALA A 103 -7.43 0.87 10.17
CA ALA A 103 -8.87 0.57 10.23
C ALA A 103 -9.60 0.92 8.93
N ALA A 104 -9.32 2.10 8.35
CA ALA A 104 -9.92 2.52 7.09
C ALA A 104 -9.48 1.63 5.91
N ILE A 105 -8.19 1.26 5.87
CA ILE A 105 -7.66 0.32 4.86
C ILE A 105 -8.38 -1.03 4.94
N ARG A 106 -8.57 -1.58 6.14
CA ARG A 106 -9.29 -2.84 6.34
C ARG A 106 -10.74 -2.75 5.86
N ALA A 107 -11.42 -1.63 6.15
CA ALA A 107 -12.78 -1.40 5.68
C ALA A 107 -12.85 -1.38 4.14
N GLU A 108 -11.92 -0.69 3.47
CA GLU A 108 -11.83 -0.67 2.00
C GLU A 108 -11.60 -2.05 1.40
N VAL A 109 -10.67 -2.82 1.95
CA VAL A 109 -10.40 -4.20 1.51
C VAL A 109 -11.66 -5.07 1.62
N ASN A 110 -12.39 -4.96 2.74
CA ASN A 110 -13.63 -5.72 2.94
C ASN A 110 -14.70 -5.31 1.91
N GLN A 111 -14.85 -4.01 1.64
CA GLN A 111 -15.80 -3.48 0.66
C GLN A 111 -15.44 -3.82 -0.79
N ALA A 112 -14.15 -3.96 -1.10
CA ALA A 112 -13.68 -4.36 -2.42
C ALA A 112 -14.02 -5.83 -2.76
N GLY A 113 -14.57 -6.60 -1.80
CA GLY A 113 -14.76 -8.03 -1.94
C GLY A 113 -13.45 -8.77 -1.69
N GLY A 114 -12.72 -8.39 -0.63
CA GLY A 114 -11.38 -8.86 -0.25
C GLY A 114 -11.21 -10.36 0.02
N ALA A 115 -12.00 -11.23 -0.60
CA ALA A 115 -11.72 -12.64 -0.82
C ALA A 115 -11.33 -12.94 -2.29
N ASP A 116 -11.90 -12.20 -3.25
CA ASP A 116 -11.74 -12.47 -4.70
C ASP A 116 -10.56 -11.72 -5.34
N LEU A 117 -9.99 -10.73 -4.62
CA LEU A 117 -8.96 -9.82 -5.14
C LEU A 117 -7.58 -9.94 -4.45
N TRP A 118 -7.40 -10.96 -3.60
CA TRP A 118 -6.07 -11.33 -3.06
C TRP A 118 -5.37 -12.37 -3.93
#